data_AF-A0A7V0S654-F1
#
_entry.id   AF-A0A7V0S654-F1
#
_cell.length_a   1.000
_cell.length_b   1.000
_cell.length_c   1.000
_cell.angle_alpha   90.00
_cell.angle_beta   90.00
_cell.angle_gamma   90.00
#
_symmetry.space_group_name_H-M   'P 1'
#
loop_
_entity.id
_entity.type
_entity.pdbx_description
1 polymer ?
#
loop_
_entity_poly.entity_id
_entity_poly.type
_entity_poly.pdbx_seq_one_letter_code
_entity_poly.pdbx_strand_id
1 'polypeptide(L)'
;MLDYYHQLLYDNLRIEAFRQAITTLIDRNTIVAEIGFGLGTYSFFAAMSGAKKIYAIENAAVFAIGKELARRNGLAEKIVFYNDHSKNITLPEKVDYIIMEDYPPLFLCSGLMDTLSDARERFLKPTGKFIPNDFQIKFAPVEYPEFFQIHRSGAWKNDRVYGIDWEYLTELMFNKTYSVSGHKVRLLSRDIPLVKFDLTTCRGVNVHFSDTITIDRDGTLHGLAGWWDCWFTPDHFFSNSPLAPANTWGQLFFPIRYPVTVKKGDLVGVELHSFQSRYSGDVNYRWSVDFNNTKQDYNTFVSRIGSKEHLHQLNPENSIRLNSDGLIARTIFNHIRENMTFQATAEALCRKYPTQFPTIEQALVRIYAVLGHYI
;
A
#
# COMPACT_ATOMS: atom_id res chain seq x y z
N MET A 1 15.67 4.69 1.20
CA MET A 1 14.80 5.64 0.47
C MET A 1 15.26 5.80 -0.97
N LEU A 2 16.49 6.24 -1.24
CA LEU A 2 16.99 6.42 -2.62
C LEU A 2 16.95 5.13 -3.45
N ASP A 3 17.42 4.01 -2.89
CA ASP A 3 17.42 2.72 -3.61
C ASP A 3 16.00 2.27 -3.97
N TYR A 4 15.01 2.57 -3.13
CA TYR A 4 13.61 2.28 -3.40
C TYR A 4 13.13 3.06 -4.63
N TYR A 5 13.25 4.39 -4.64
CA TYR A 5 12.85 5.19 -5.80
C TYR A 5 13.66 4.88 -7.06
N HIS A 6 14.94 4.54 -6.90
CA HIS A 6 15.77 4.09 -8.01
C HIS A 6 15.26 2.77 -8.58
N GLN A 7 14.92 1.78 -7.74
CA GLN A 7 14.32 0.50 -8.18
C GLN A 7 12.99 0.70 -8.91
N LEU A 8 12.16 1.64 -8.45
CA LEU A 8 10.89 1.97 -9.12
C LEU A 8 11.08 2.38 -10.59
N LEU A 9 12.20 3.03 -10.93
CA LEU A 9 12.52 3.41 -12.31
C LEU A 9 12.86 2.22 -13.21
N TYR A 10 13.32 1.09 -12.64
CA TYR A 10 13.64 -0.12 -13.42
C TYR A 10 12.43 -1.02 -13.67
N ASP A 11 11.25 -0.67 -13.15
CA ASP A 11 10.00 -1.26 -13.60
C ASP A 11 9.60 -0.65 -14.96
N ASN A 12 10.33 -1.06 -15.99
CA ASN A 12 10.22 -0.50 -17.34
C ASN A 12 8.79 -0.62 -17.89
N LEU A 13 8.08 -1.71 -17.58
CA LEU A 13 6.74 -1.94 -18.11
C LEU A 13 5.74 -0.97 -17.51
N ARG A 14 5.81 -0.76 -16.20
CA ARG A 14 5.00 0.23 -15.51
C ARG A 14 5.31 1.64 -16.00
N ILE A 15 6.59 2.04 -15.98
CA ILE A 15 7.01 3.40 -16.39
C ILE A 15 6.61 3.68 -17.84
N GLU A 16 6.81 2.72 -18.73
CA GLU A 16 6.46 2.84 -20.14
C GLU A 16 4.94 2.91 -20.35
N ALA A 17 4.15 2.14 -19.59
CA ALA A 17 2.70 2.24 -19.65
C ALA A 17 2.21 3.64 -19.29
N PHE A 18 2.72 4.25 -18.22
CA PHE A 18 2.41 5.65 -17.89
C PHE A 18 2.91 6.62 -18.96
N ARG A 19 4.14 6.43 -19.47
CA ARG A 19 4.71 7.31 -20.49
C ARG A 19 3.85 7.33 -21.75
N GLN A 20 3.44 6.18 -22.25
CA GLN A 20 2.57 6.07 -23.43
C GLN A 20 1.20 6.73 -23.20
N ALA A 21 0.58 6.50 -22.04
CA ALA A 21 -0.67 7.13 -21.67
C ALA A 21 -0.54 8.67 -21.64
N ILE A 22 0.48 9.16 -20.95
CA ILE A 22 0.77 10.60 -20.79
C ILE A 22 1.00 11.25 -22.15
N THR A 23 1.85 10.68 -23.00
CA THR A 23 2.12 11.21 -24.34
C THR A 23 0.89 11.22 -25.24
N THR A 24 -0.06 10.30 -25.02
CA THR A 24 -1.32 10.25 -25.77
C THR A 24 -2.36 11.25 -25.25
N LEU A 25 -2.45 11.43 -23.93
CA LEU A 25 -3.52 12.18 -23.28
C LEU A 25 -3.19 13.66 -23.06
N ILE A 26 -1.91 14.03 -23.00
CA ILE A 26 -1.46 15.35 -22.57
C ILE A 26 -0.91 16.15 -23.74
N ASP A 27 -1.42 17.37 -23.89
CA ASP A 27 -1.00 18.34 -24.92
C ASP A 27 -0.73 19.75 -24.33
N ARG A 28 -0.54 20.74 -25.21
CA ARG A 28 -0.25 22.15 -24.84
C ARG A 28 -1.39 22.89 -24.13
N ASN A 29 -2.60 22.34 -24.15
CA ASN A 29 -3.77 22.91 -23.47
C ASN A 29 -4.07 22.23 -22.14
N THR A 30 -3.41 21.10 -21.87
CA THR A 30 -3.72 20.21 -20.76
C THR A 30 -3.06 20.67 -19.46
N ILE A 31 -3.84 20.71 -18.37
CA ILE A 31 -3.36 20.98 -17.01
C ILE A 31 -3.41 19.68 -16.20
N VAL A 32 -2.34 19.36 -15.49
CA VAL A 32 -2.18 18.08 -14.77
C VAL A 32 -1.85 18.34 -13.31
N ALA A 33 -2.34 17.48 -12.42
CA ALA A 33 -1.78 17.33 -11.06
C ALA A 33 -1.20 15.92 -10.90
N GLU A 34 -0.05 15.80 -10.26
CA GLU A 34 0.53 14.52 -9.83
C GLU A 34 0.51 14.45 -8.31
N ILE A 35 -0.16 13.42 -7.77
CA ILE A 35 -0.20 13.15 -6.33
C ILE A 35 0.75 11.99 -6.05
N GLY A 36 1.75 12.25 -5.20
CA GLY A 36 2.89 11.34 -5.02
C GLY A 36 3.96 11.59 -6.07
N PHE A 37 4.38 12.86 -6.23
CA PHE A 37 5.35 13.28 -7.23
C PHE A 37 6.67 12.50 -7.14
N GLY A 38 7.11 12.05 -5.96
CA GLY A 38 8.31 11.23 -5.83
C GLY A 38 9.56 11.89 -6.44
N LEU A 39 10.15 11.22 -7.44
CA LEU A 39 11.27 11.76 -8.24
C LEU A 39 10.83 12.67 -9.40
N GLY A 40 9.53 12.74 -9.68
CA GLY A 40 8.92 13.55 -10.72
C GLY A 40 8.77 12.91 -12.08
N THR A 41 8.97 11.59 -12.18
CA THR A 41 8.99 10.85 -13.45
C THR A 41 7.79 11.16 -14.33
N TYR A 42 6.57 11.15 -13.78
CA TYR A 42 5.36 11.34 -14.58
C TYR A 42 5.10 12.82 -14.88
N SER A 43 5.37 13.74 -13.95
CA SER A 43 5.42 15.19 -14.23
C SER A 43 6.42 15.53 -15.34
N PHE A 44 7.56 14.85 -15.40
CA PHE A 44 8.55 15.07 -16.46
C PHE A 44 8.02 14.63 -17.81
N PHE A 45 7.37 13.47 -17.90
CA PHE A 45 6.69 13.04 -19.12
C PHE A 45 5.59 14.00 -19.54
N ALA A 46 4.81 14.54 -18.60
CA ALA A 46 3.79 15.54 -18.89
C ALA A 46 4.42 16.84 -19.43
N ALA A 47 5.51 17.31 -18.82
CA ALA A 47 6.24 18.50 -19.27
C ALA A 47 6.82 18.32 -20.68
N MET A 48 7.44 17.16 -20.94
CA MET A 48 7.98 16.78 -22.25
C MET A 48 6.90 16.65 -23.33
N SER A 49 5.70 16.16 -22.96
CA SER A 49 4.53 16.07 -23.84
C SER A 49 3.89 17.45 -24.09
N GLY A 50 4.40 18.50 -23.43
CA GLY A 50 4.06 19.87 -23.72
C GLY A 50 2.94 20.44 -22.85
N ALA A 51 2.54 19.75 -21.75
CA ALA A 51 1.52 20.19 -20.81
C ALA A 51 1.53 21.71 -20.59
N LYS A 52 0.35 22.32 -20.49
CA LYS A 52 0.21 23.75 -20.20
C LYS A 52 0.82 24.09 -18.84
N LYS A 53 0.51 23.27 -17.83
CA LYS A 53 0.91 23.47 -16.44
C LYS A 53 0.78 22.17 -15.65
N ILE A 54 1.69 21.95 -14.71
CA ILE A 54 1.74 20.75 -13.88
C ILE A 54 1.81 21.15 -12.41
N TYR A 55 0.95 20.56 -11.59
CA TYR A 55 0.98 20.69 -10.13
C TYR A 55 1.57 19.41 -9.52
N ALA A 56 2.82 19.48 -9.07
CA ALA A 56 3.55 18.36 -8.47
C ALA A 56 3.39 18.38 -6.95
N ILE A 57 2.77 17.33 -6.39
CA ILE A 57 2.40 17.27 -4.97
C ILE A 57 3.06 16.04 -4.32
N GLU A 58 3.86 16.26 -3.29
CA GLU A 58 4.55 15.21 -2.52
C GLU A 58 4.84 15.74 -1.11
N ASN A 59 4.80 14.87 -0.11
CA ASN A 59 5.12 15.22 1.27
C ASN A 59 6.34 14.49 1.82
N ALA A 60 6.89 13.52 1.08
CA ALA A 60 8.12 12.83 1.44
C ALA A 60 9.38 13.63 1.05
N ALA A 61 10.46 13.42 1.81
CA ALA A 61 11.74 14.11 1.62
C ALA A 61 12.35 13.96 0.20
N VAL A 62 11.96 12.95 -0.56
CA VAL A 62 12.35 12.76 -1.97
C VAL A 62 11.96 13.95 -2.86
N PHE A 63 10.94 14.72 -2.47
CA PHE A 63 10.48 15.90 -3.19
C PHE A 63 11.62 16.87 -3.54
N ALA A 64 12.57 17.07 -2.61
CA ALA A 64 13.72 17.95 -2.83
C ALA A 64 14.59 17.47 -4.01
N ILE A 65 14.71 16.15 -4.17
CA ILE A 65 15.48 15.52 -5.25
C ILE A 65 14.73 15.66 -6.57
N GLY A 66 13.43 15.34 -6.61
CA GLY A 66 12.62 15.49 -7.82
C GLY A 66 12.59 16.94 -8.33
N LYS A 67 12.51 17.92 -7.42
CA LYS A 67 12.59 19.35 -7.76
C LYS A 67 13.94 19.72 -8.38
N GLU A 68 15.05 19.23 -7.83
CA GLU A 68 16.38 19.48 -8.40
C GLU A 68 16.59 18.77 -9.74
N LEU A 69 16.06 17.56 -9.91
CA LEU A 69 16.04 16.86 -11.20
C LEU A 69 15.28 17.64 -12.26
N ALA A 70 14.11 18.19 -11.92
CA ALA A 70 13.33 19.04 -12.82
C ALA A 70 14.14 20.25 -13.29
N ARG A 71 14.85 20.91 -12.37
CA ARG A 71 15.70 22.07 -12.68
C ARG A 71 16.86 21.70 -13.60
N ARG A 72 17.58 20.61 -13.29
CA ARG A 72 18.74 20.15 -14.08
C ARG A 72 18.37 19.71 -15.49
N ASN A 73 17.16 19.18 -15.67
CA ASN A 73 16.65 18.75 -16.98
C ASN A 73 15.91 19.87 -17.73
N GLY A 74 15.84 21.10 -17.19
CA GLY A 74 15.12 22.21 -17.84
C GLY A 74 13.60 22.05 -17.90
N LEU A 75 13.03 21.21 -17.03
CA LEU A 75 11.59 20.90 -16.99
C LEU A 75 10.83 21.70 -15.94
N ALA A 76 11.53 22.41 -15.05
CA ALA A 76 10.93 23.06 -13.89
C ALA A 76 10.00 24.23 -14.23
N GLU A 77 10.15 24.89 -15.38
CA GLU A 77 9.41 26.12 -15.72
C GLU A 77 7.89 25.94 -15.67
N LYS A 78 7.40 24.76 -16.08
CA LYS A 78 5.96 24.46 -16.14
C LYS A 78 5.41 23.76 -14.90
N ILE A 79 6.29 23.43 -13.93
CA ILE A 79 5.93 22.65 -12.76
C ILE A 79 5.82 23.57 -11.55
N VAL A 80 4.64 23.59 -10.93
CA VAL A 80 4.39 24.23 -9.65
C VAL A 80 4.47 23.16 -8.57
N PHE A 81 5.39 23.34 -7.63
CA PHE A 81 5.75 22.33 -6.64
C PHE A 81 5.09 22.61 -5.28
N TYR A 82 4.43 21.60 -4.71
CA TYR A 82 3.85 21.60 -3.37
C TYR A 82 4.49 20.50 -2.51
N ASN A 83 5.21 20.89 -1.44
CA ASN A 83 5.80 19.97 -0.48
C ASN A 83 4.86 19.74 0.73
N ASP A 84 3.72 19.12 0.49
CA ASP A 84 2.72 18.84 1.53
C ASP A 84 1.77 17.73 1.04
N HIS A 85 0.98 17.18 1.95
CA HIS A 85 -0.06 16.23 1.62
C HIS A 85 -1.14 16.92 0.77
N SER A 86 -1.67 16.23 -0.25
CA SER A 86 -2.67 16.78 -1.17
C SER A 86 -3.88 17.41 -0.46
N LYS A 87 -4.37 16.77 0.59
CA LYS A 87 -5.45 17.27 1.47
C LYS A 87 -5.17 18.62 2.15
N ASN A 88 -3.92 19.05 2.29
CA ASN A 88 -3.54 20.28 3.00
C ASN A 88 -3.31 21.47 2.07
N ILE A 89 -3.30 21.26 0.75
CA ILE A 89 -3.04 22.32 -0.24
C ILE A 89 -4.29 22.69 -1.02
N THR A 90 -4.26 23.84 -1.67
CA THR A 90 -5.30 24.28 -2.61
C THR A 90 -4.66 24.60 -3.94
N LEU A 91 -5.16 24.00 -5.02
CA LEU A 91 -4.76 24.37 -6.38
C LEU A 91 -5.52 25.63 -6.82
N PRO A 92 -4.88 26.54 -7.56
CA PRO A 92 -5.54 27.78 -8.01
C PRO A 92 -6.57 27.53 -9.12
N GLU A 93 -6.54 26.37 -9.76
CA GLU A 93 -7.49 25.95 -10.80
C GLU A 93 -7.64 24.43 -10.81
N LYS A 94 -8.78 23.93 -11.32
CA LYS A 94 -9.00 22.50 -11.53
C LYS A 94 -8.21 21.99 -12.73
N VAL A 95 -7.84 20.72 -12.70
CA VAL A 95 -6.98 20.05 -13.68
C VAL A 95 -7.76 19.11 -14.59
N ASP A 96 -7.23 18.86 -15.79
CA ASP A 96 -7.78 17.91 -16.76
C ASP A 96 -7.47 16.46 -16.37
N TYR A 97 -6.26 16.21 -15.86
CA TYR A 97 -5.84 14.90 -15.39
C TYR A 97 -5.20 14.94 -14.02
N ILE A 98 -5.49 13.91 -13.21
CA ILE A 98 -4.74 13.60 -11.98
C ILE A 98 -3.96 12.31 -12.22
N ILE A 99 -2.64 12.38 -12.11
CA ILE A 99 -1.77 11.20 -12.14
C ILE A 99 -1.55 10.73 -10.70
N MET A 100 -1.82 9.44 -10.44
CA MET A 100 -1.51 8.78 -9.18
C MET A 100 -1.11 7.34 -9.45
N GLU A 101 -0.08 6.85 -8.76
CA GLU A 101 0.52 5.53 -9.03
C GLU A 101 0.70 4.67 -7.76
N ASP A 102 0.45 5.24 -6.59
CA ASP A 102 0.65 4.55 -5.30
C ASP A 102 -0.53 3.64 -4.92
N TYR A 103 -0.70 2.55 -5.67
CA TYR A 103 -1.71 1.52 -5.42
C TYR A 103 -1.09 0.25 -4.80
N PRO A 104 -1.67 -0.33 -3.74
CA PRO A 104 -1.19 -1.59 -3.18
C PRO A 104 -1.53 -2.78 -4.10
N PRO A 105 -1.00 -3.99 -3.85
CA PRO A 105 -1.17 -5.14 -4.76
C PRO A 105 -2.63 -5.53 -5.05
N LEU A 106 -3.56 -5.27 -4.12
CA LEU A 106 -5.01 -5.48 -4.30
C LEU A 106 -5.80 -4.17 -4.30
N PHE A 107 -5.15 -3.04 -4.59
CA PHE A 107 -5.72 -1.69 -4.59
C PHE A 107 -6.21 -1.16 -3.22
N LEU A 108 -6.57 -2.01 -2.27
CA LEU A 108 -7.13 -1.59 -0.98
C LEU A 108 -6.04 -1.34 0.09
N CYS A 109 -5.94 -0.10 0.56
CA CYS A 109 -5.19 0.28 1.77
C CYS A 109 -5.89 1.43 2.52
N SER A 110 -5.46 1.66 3.77
CA SER A 110 -6.02 2.73 4.61
C SER A 110 -5.78 4.10 4.00
N GLY A 111 -6.82 4.94 3.97
CA GLY A 111 -6.75 6.34 3.53
C GLY A 111 -6.68 6.58 2.02
N LEU A 112 -6.42 5.57 1.17
CA LEU A 112 -6.33 5.75 -0.28
C LEU A 112 -7.63 6.28 -0.89
N MET A 113 -8.79 5.68 -0.56
CA MET A 113 -10.09 6.13 -1.07
C MET A 113 -10.44 7.56 -0.62
N ASP A 114 -9.99 7.96 0.57
CA ASP A 114 -10.19 9.32 1.07
C ASP A 114 -9.35 10.32 0.28
N THR A 115 -8.10 9.97 -0.04
CA THR A 115 -7.21 10.79 -0.87
C THR A 115 -7.73 10.91 -2.29
N LEU A 116 -8.18 9.80 -2.90
CA LEU A 116 -8.78 9.81 -4.24
C LEU A 116 -10.06 10.65 -4.28
N SER A 117 -10.92 10.52 -3.26
CA SER A 117 -12.17 11.29 -3.19
C SER A 117 -11.92 12.79 -3.01
N ASP A 118 -11.01 13.18 -2.12
CA ASP A 118 -10.61 14.58 -1.92
C ASP A 118 -10.05 15.19 -3.21
N ALA A 119 -9.10 14.50 -3.85
CA ALA A 119 -8.46 14.95 -5.07
C ALA A 119 -9.47 15.12 -6.21
N ARG A 120 -10.39 14.15 -6.39
CA ARG A 120 -11.47 14.26 -7.38
C ARG A 120 -12.33 15.50 -7.15
N GLU A 121 -12.77 15.73 -5.92
CA GLU A 121 -13.72 16.79 -5.62
C GLU A 121 -13.09 18.18 -5.76
N ARG A 122 -11.88 18.35 -5.22
CA ARG A 122 -11.21 19.66 -5.17
C ARG A 122 -10.40 19.97 -6.43
N PHE A 123 -9.68 19.00 -6.98
CA PHE A 123 -8.71 19.25 -8.04
C PHE A 123 -9.21 18.90 -9.43
N LEU A 124 -10.09 17.91 -9.60
CA LEU A 124 -10.47 17.46 -10.94
C LEU A 124 -11.58 18.32 -11.56
N LYS A 125 -11.44 18.67 -12.84
CA LYS A 125 -12.52 19.26 -13.66
C LYS A 125 -13.68 18.26 -13.81
N PRO A 126 -14.92 18.71 -14.07
CA PRO A 126 -16.06 17.81 -14.30
C PRO A 126 -15.86 16.80 -15.45
N THR A 127 -15.06 17.17 -16.46
CA THR A 127 -14.70 16.30 -17.61
C THR A 127 -13.33 15.65 -17.45
N GLY A 128 -12.64 15.88 -16.33
CA GLY A 128 -11.30 15.37 -16.11
C GLY A 128 -11.30 13.89 -15.75
N LYS A 129 -10.13 13.26 -15.82
CA LYS A 129 -9.93 11.84 -15.47
C LYS A 129 -8.69 11.61 -14.62
N PHE A 130 -8.61 10.45 -13.99
CA PHE A 130 -7.37 9.97 -13.42
C PHE A 130 -6.51 9.28 -14.49
N ILE A 131 -5.21 9.16 -14.25
CA ILE A 131 -4.28 8.36 -15.06
C ILE A 131 -3.56 7.40 -14.10
N PRO A 132 -3.82 6.08 -14.16
CA PRO A 132 -4.93 5.41 -14.87
C PRO A 132 -6.31 5.74 -14.25
N ASN A 133 -7.40 5.43 -14.95
CA ASN A 133 -8.76 5.82 -14.55
C ASN A 133 -9.65 4.66 -14.08
N ASP A 134 -9.65 3.58 -14.85
CA ASP A 134 -10.55 2.45 -14.64
C ASP A 134 -9.77 1.27 -14.10
N PHE A 135 -10.35 0.54 -13.16
CA PHE A 135 -9.73 -0.60 -12.49
C PHE A 135 -10.67 -1.79 -12.44
N GLN A 136 -10.09 -3.00 -12.47
CA GLN A 136 -10.79 -4.25 -12.22
C GLN A 136 -9.96 -5.14 -11.29
N ILE A 137 -10.43 -5.32 -10.06
CA ILE A 137 -9.82 -6.27 -9.12
C ILE A 137 -10.25 -7.68 -9.48
N LYS A 138 -9.29 -8.61 -9.42
CA LYS A 138 -9.50 -10.03 -9.72
C LYS A 138 -8.75 -10.89 -8.71
N PHE A 139 -9.09 -12.17 -8.70
CA PHE A 139 -8.36 -13.17 -7.92
C PHE A 139 -8.46 -14.56 -8.55
N ALA A 140 -7.69 -15.50 -8.03
CA ALA A 140 -7.82 -16.92 -8.34
C ALA A 140 -7.25 -17.82 -7.22
N PRO A 141 -7.68 -19.09 -7.12
CA PRO A 141 -6.96 -20.14 -6.42
C PRO A 141 -5.59 -20.38 -7.08
N VAL A 142 -4.56 -20.49 -6.26
CA VAL A 142 -3.19 -20.60 -6.75
C VAL A 142 -2.38 -21.69 -6.09
N GLU A 143 -1.41 -22.16 -6.85
CA GLU A 143 -0.31 -22.97 -6.39
C GLU A 143 0.94 -22.11 -6.23
N TYR A 144 1.46 -22.06 -5.00
CA TYR A 144 2.61 -21.24 -4.62
C TYR A 144 3.45 -21.92 -3.51
N PRO A 145 4.19 -22.99 -3.84
CA PRO A 145 4.92 -23.78 -2.86
C PRO A 145 6.09 -23.01 -2.20
N GLU A 146 6.64 -22.00 -2.87
CA GLU A 146 7.76 -21.20 -2.38
C GLU A 146 7.41 -20.44 -1.09
N PHE A 147 6.14 -20.07 -0.89
CA PHE A 147 5.66 -19.47 0.36
C PHE A 147 6.07 -20.29 1.59
N PHE A 148 5.88 -21.61 1.54
CA PHE A 148 6.20 -22.50 2.65
C PHE A 148 7.71 -22.66 2.88
N GLN A 149 8.52 -22.45 1.83
CA GLN A 149 9.97 -22.48 1.90
C GLN A 149 10.52 -21.19 2.55
N ILE A 150 10.03 -20.04 2.09
CA ILE A 150 10.44 -18.70 2.58
C ILE A 150 10.08 -18.55 4.06
N HIS A 151 8.84 -18.91 4.42
CA HIS A 151 8.35 -18.76 5.80
C HIS A 151 8.73 -19.93 6.71
N ARG A 152 9.45 -20.93 6.19
CA ARG A 152 9.88 -22.14 6.91
C ARG A 152 8.76 -22.87 7.66
N SER A 153 7.49 -22.61 7.33
CA SER A 153 6.34 -23.25 7.95
C SER A 153 6.32 -24.76 7.68
N GLY A 154 6.84 -25.20 6.53
CA GLY A 154 7.03 -26.62 6.22
C GLY A 154 8.28 -27.26 6.86
N ALA A 155 9.19 -26.47 7.44
CA ALA A 155 10.42 -26.99 8.07
C ALA A 155 10.21 -27.40 9.53
N TRP A 156 9.11 -26.96 10.15
CA TRP A 156 8.77 -27.27 11.53
C TRP A 156 7.95 -28.55 11.54
N LYS A 157 8.47 -29.61 12.15
CA LYS A 157 7.72 -30.87 12.26
C LYS A 157 6.57 -30.65 13.26
N ASN A 158 5.34 -30.56 12.75
CA ASN A 158 4.15 -30.26 13.56
C ASN A 158 4.33 -29.00 14.42
N ASP A 159 4.83 -27.92 13.81
CA ASP A 159 5.05 -26.64 14.47
C ASP A 159 6.00 -26.68 15.68
N ARG A 160 6.83 -27.72 15.80
CA ARG A 160 7.79 -27.88 16.91
C ARG A 160 9.23 -27.66 16.47
N VAL A 161 9.91 -26.75 17.17
CA VAL A 161 11.34 -26.44 16.96
C VAL A 161 11.98 -26.18 18.33
N TYR A 162 13.17 -26.77 18.54
CA TYR A 162 13.89 -26.71 19.83
C TYR A 162 13.05 -27.20 21.03
N GLY A 163 12.13 -28.14 20.80
CA GLY A 163 11.24 -28.68 21.84
C GLY A 163 10.08 -27.75 22.24
N ILE A 164 9.96 -26.59 21.59
CA ILE A 164 8.89 -25.61 21.83
C ILE A 164 7.78 -25.81 20.78
N ASP A 165 6.53 -25.70 21.23
CA ASP A 165 5.35 -25.69 20.39
C ASP A 165 5.07 -24.26 19.90
N TRP A 166 5.13 -24.06 18.59
CA TRP A 166 4.91 -22.77 17.95
C TRP A 166 3.60 -22.69 17.18
N GLU A 167 2.66 -23.62 17.41
CA GLU A 167 1.39 -23.68 16.69
C GLU A 167 0.66 -22.33 16.67
N TYR A 168 0.60 -21.63 17.81
CA TYR A 168 -0.04 -20.31 17.88
C TYR A 168 0.63 -19.29 16.96
N LEU A 169 1.96 -19.28 16.87
CA LEU A 169 2.66 -18.38 15.94
C LEU A 169 2.34 -18.75 14.49
N THR A 170 2.33 -20.04 14.16
CA THR A 170 1.95 -20.52 12.84
C THR A 170 0.52 -20.10 12.49
N GLU A 171 -0.44 -20.26 13.40
CA GLU A 171 -1.82 -19.77 13.24
C GLU A 171 -1.86 -18.27 12.92
N LEU A 172 -1.12 -17.44 13.67
CA LEU A 172 -1.05 -16.00 13.41
C LEU A 172 -0.43 -15.67 12.05
N MET A 173 0.52 -16.47 11.56
CA MET A 173 1.12 -16.27 10.23
C MET A 173 0.11 -16.56 9.12
N PHE A 174 -0.63 -17.66 9.19
CA PHE A 174 -1.66 -17.96 8.20
C PHE A 174 -2.88 -17.05 8.26
N ASN A 175 -3.04 -16.27 9.34
CA ASN A 175 -4.02 -15.19 9.41
C ASN A 175 -3.49 -13.86 8.82
N LYS A 176 -2.36 -13.83 8.10
CA LYS A 176 -1.84 -12.63 7.41
C LYS A 176 -1.93 -12.75 5.90
N THR A 177 -1.97 -11.60 5.24
CA THR A 177 -1.75 -11.51 3.79
C THR A 177 -0.27 -11.25 3.50
N TYR A 178 0.16 -11.67 2.32
CA TYR A 178 1.57 -11.59 1.91
C TYR A 178 1.68 -10.99 0.52
N SER A 179 2.75 -10.22 0.26
CA SER A 179 3.04 -9.77 -1.08
C SER A 179 3.70 -10.90 -1.88
N VAL A 180 3.27 -11.07 -3.12
CA VAL A 180 3.95 -11.87 -4.14
C VAL A 180 4.60 -10.91 -5.10
N SER A 181 5.90 -10.68 -4.96
CA SER A 181 6.68 -9.87 -5.88
C SER A 181 7.91 -10.64 -6.31
N GLY A 182 8.12 -10.77 -7.62
CA GLY A 182 9.26 -11.51 -8.18
C GLY A 182 9.18 -13.04 -8.08
N HIS A 183 8.09 -13.60 -7.56
CA HIS A 183 7.90 -15.04 -7.38
C HIS A 183 6.91 -15.63 -8.38
N LYS A 184 7.10 -16.92 -8.73
CA LYS A 184 6.25 -17.60 -9.71
C LYS A 184 5.03 -18.23 -9.04
N VAL A 185 3.88 -17.60 -9.21
CA VAL A 185 2.58 -18.13 -8.80
C VAL A 185 1.89 -18.78 -9.99
N ARG A 186 1.28 -19.95 -9.78
CA ARG A 186 0.56 -20.67 -10.83
C ARG A 186 -0.93 -20.67 -10.53
N LEU A 187 -1.74 -20.15 -11.44
CA LEU A 187 -3.20 -20.19 -11.31
C LEU A 187 -3.71 -21.63 -11.48
N LEU A 188 -4.66 -22.02 -10.62
CA LEU A 188 -5.35 -23.32 -10.69
C LEU A 188 -6.69 -23.23 -11.42
N SER A 189 -7.19 -22.01 -11.67
CA SER A 189 -8.34 -21.71 -12.52
C SER A 189 -8.07 -20.47 -13.37
N ARG A 190 -9.00 -20.11 -14.24
CA ARG A 190 -9.13 -18.75 -14.77
C ARG A 190 -9.25 -17.71 -13.65
N ASP A 191 -8.91 -16.47 -13.98
CA ASP A 191 -9.10 -15.34 -13.09
C ASP A 191 -10.58 -14.98 -12.94
N ILE A 192 -10.96 -14.55 -11.75
CA ILE A 192 -12.34 -14.23 -11.40
C ILE A 192 -12.42 -12.73 -11.12
N PRO A 193 -13.25 -11.98 -11.86
CA PRO A 193 -13.46 -10.57 -11.59
C PRO A 193 -14.25 -10.38 -10.28
N LEU A 194 -13.79 -9.46 -9.44
CA LEU A 194 -14.40 -9.14 -8.15
C LEU A 194 -15.17 -7.83 -8.22
N VAL A 195 -14.50 -6.76 -8.62
CA VAL A 195 -15.08 -5.42 -8.68
C VAL A 195 -14.42 -4.61 -9.78
N LYS A 196 -15.24 -3.90 -10.56
CA LYS A 196 -14.81 -2.93 -11.57
C LYS A 196 -15.27 -1.55 -11.15
N PHE A 197 -14.39 -0.55 -11.24
CA PHE A 197 -14.70 0.81 -10.80
C PHE A 197 -13.90 1.87 -11.57
N ASP A 198 -14.47 3.07 -11.59
CA ASP A 198 -13.91 4.29 -12.21
C ASP A 198 -13.55 5.29 -11.10
N LEU A 199 -12.31 5.78 -11.08
CA LEU A 199 -11.83 6.71 -10.06
C LEU A 199 -12.58 8.05 -10.05
N THR A 200 -13.18 8.46 -11.17
CA THR A 200 -14.00 9.69 -11.25
C THR A 200 -15.37 9.55 -10.60
N THR A 201 -15.86 8.33 -10.32
CA THR A 201 -17.22 8.13 -9.79
C THR A 201 -17.28 7.27 -8.52
N CYS A 202 -16.28 6.41 -8.28
CA CYS A 202 -16.32 5.47 -7.17
C CYS A 202 -16.33 6.15 -5.79
N ARG A 203 -17.13 5.63 -4.87
CA ARG A 203 -17.26 6.16 -3.49
C ARG A 203 -16.66 5.23 -2.43
N GLY A 204 -16.25 4.04 -2.84
CA GLY A 204 -15.64 3.02 -2.02
C GLY A 204 -15.39 1.79 -2.88
N VAL A 205 -14.43 0.97 -2.48
CA VAL A 205 -14.11 -0.30 -3.13
C VAL A 205 -14.02 -1.36 -2.04
N ASN A 206 -14.75 -2.45 -2.23
CA ASN A 206 -14.71 -3.62 -1.37
C ASN A 206 -14.66 -4.88 -2.22
N VAL A 207 -13.89 -5.85 -1.77
CA VAL A 207 -13.85 -7.19 -2.33
C VAL A 207 -14.85 -8.06 -1.58
N HIS A 208 -15.70 -8.76 -2.33
CA HIS A 208 -16.61 -9.76 -1.80
C HIS A 208 -16.78 -10.89 -2.82
N PHE A 209 -16.52 -12.11 -2.41
CA PHE A 209 -16.78 -13.33 -3.16
C PHE A 209 -17.20 -14.44 -2.20
N SER A 210 -18.20 -15.22 -2.58
CA SER A 210 -18.67 -16.40 -1.86
C SER A 210 -19.35 -17.32 -2.88
N ASP A 211 -18.58 -18.24 -3.44
CA ASP A 211 -19.09 -19.23 -4.41
C ASP A 211 -18.09 -20.39 -4.57
N THR A 212 -18.44 -21.35 -5.41
CA THR A 212 -17.59 -22.47 -5.81
C THR A 212 -16.81 -22.13 -7.08
N ILE A 213 -15.53 -22.47 -7.10
CA ILE A 213 -14.63 -22.31 -8.23
C ILE A 213 -14.31 -23.68 -8.81
N THR A 214 -14.49 -23.83 -10.13
CA THR A 214 -14.02 -25.01 -10.86
C THR A 214 -12.53 -24.91 -11.14
N ILE A 215 -11.79 -25.95 -10.79
CA ILE A 215 -10.36 -26.07 -11.04
C ILE A 215 -10.11 -26.47 -12.51
N ASP A 216 -9.21 -25.74 -13.19
CA ASP A 216 -8.95 -25.93 -14.62
C ASP A 216 -7.76 -26.86 -14.90
N ARG A 217 -6.96 -27.17 -13.88
CA ARG A 217 -5.77 -28.02 -13.97
C ARG A 217 -5.41 -28.68 -12.64
N ASP A 218 -4.74 -29.82 -12.74
CA ASP A 218 -4.19 -30.50 -11.58
C ASP A 218 -3.10 -29.65 -10.89
N GLY A 219 -3.02 -29.77 -9.56
CA GLY A 219 -2.01 -29.11 -8.76
C GLY A 219 -2.31 -29.12 -7.27
N THR A 220 -1.61 -28.28 -6.53
CA THR A 220 -1.80 -28.08 -5.09
C THR A 220 -2.25 -26.66 -4.79
N LEU A 221 -3.46 -26.52 -4.26
CA LEU A 221 -3.99 -25.27 -3.75
C LEU A 221 -3.24 -24.87 -2.49
N HIS A 222 -2.48 -23.78 -2.57
CA HIS A 222 -1.72 -23.20 -1.45
C HIS A 222 -2.41 -21.95 -0.87
N GLY A 223 -3.37 -21.39 -1.58
CA GLY A 223 -4.10 -20.19 -1.17
C GLY A 223 -4.77 -19.50 -2.35
N LEU A 224 -5.17 -18.25 -2.12
CA LEU A 224 -5.72 -17.37 -3.16
C LEU A 224 -4.70 -16.26 -3.45
N ALA A 225 -4.63 -15.80 -4.69
CA ALA A 225 -3.92 -14.57 -5.03
C ALA A 225 -4.88 -13.57 -5.66
N GLY A 226 -4.80 -12.30 -5.26
CA GLY A 226 -5.57 -11.21 -5.81
C GLY A 226 -4.68 -10.10 -6.38
N TRP A 227 -5.18 -9.43 -7.42
CA TRP A 227 -4.49 -8.39 -8.16
C TRP A 227 -5.52 -7.48 -8.86
N TRP A 228 -5.06 -6.54 -9.68
CA TRP A 228 -5.89 -5.65 -10.47
C TRP A 228 -5.37 -5.44 -11.90
N ASP A 229 -6.29 -5.15 -12.79
CA ASP A 229 -6.00 -4.54 -14.09
C ASP A 229 -6.42 -3.08 -14.03
N CYS A 230 -5.70 -2.20 -14.72
CA CYS A 230 -6.09 -0.80 -14.87
C CYS A 230 -6.02 -0.36 -16.33
N TRP A 231 -6.85 0.62 -16.68
CA TRP A 231 -6.88 1.22 -18.02
C TRP A 231 -6.57 2.71 -17.91
N PHE A 232 -5.62 3.14 -18.72
CA PHE A 232 -5.29 4.55 -18.90
C PHE A 232 -6.21 5.16 -19.97
N THR A 233 -6.46 4.38 -21.03
CA THR A 233 -7.38 4.64 -22.13
C THR A 233 -8.10 3.32 -22.48
N PRO A 234 -9.16 3.32 -23.32
CA PRO A 234 -9.83 2.08 -23.70
C PRO A 234 -8.91 1.04 -24.38
N ASP A 235 -7.84 1.49 -25.03
CA ASP A 235 -6.88 0.70 -25.79
C ASP A 235 -5.54 0.48 -25.06
N HIS A 236 -5.28 1.17 -23.95
CA HIS A 236 -4.03 1.06 -23.20
C HIS A 236 -4.28 0.68 -21.75
N PHE A 237 -3.78 -0.49 -21.35
CA PHE A 237 -4.00 -1.08 -20.04
C PHE A 237 -2.72 -1.63 -19.44
N PHE A 238 -2.70 -1.77 -18.12
CA PHE A 238 -1.66 -2.46 -17.37
C PHE A 238 -2.30 -3.48 -16.43
N SER A 239 -1.56 -4.55 -16.13
CA SER A 239 -1.98 -5.58 -15.19
C SER A 239 -0.85 -5.93 -14.25
N ASN A 240 -1.11 -5.96 -12.94
CA ASN A 240 -0.20 -6.58 -11.98
C ASN A 240 -0.54 -8.07 -11.76
N SER A 241 -1.24 -8.72 -12.69
CA SER A 241 -1.51 -10.17 -12.68
C SER A 241 -0.24 -11.00 -12.53
N PRO A 242 -0.30 -12.17 -11.85
CA PRO A 242 0.83 -13.10 -11.81
C PRO A 242 1.12 -13.73 -13.19
N LEU A 243 0.22 -13.57 -14.18
CA LEU A 243 0.44 -13.98 -15.56
C LEU A 243 1.06 -12.87 -16.42
N ALA A 244 1.03 -11.62 -15.96
CA ALA A 244 1.73 -10.52 -16.59
C ALA A 244 3.23 -10.58 -16.25
N PRO A 245 4.10 -9.89 -16.99
CA PRO A 245 5.50 -9.80 -16.59
C PRO A 245 5.65 -9.20 -15.19
N ALA A 246 6.70 -9.60 -14.49
CA ALA A 246 6.97 -9.15 -13.12
C ALA A 246 7.10 -7.62 -13.04
N ASN A 247 6.53 -7.06 -11.99
CA ASN A 247 6.47 -5.63 -11.70
C ASN A 247 6.52 -5.41 -10.18
N THR A 248 6.73 -4.16 -9.75
CA THR A 248 6.93 -3.81 -8.34
C THR A 248 5.66 -3.87 -7.50
N TRP A 249 4.47 -3.77 -8.11
CA TRP A 249 3.21 -3.88 -7.36
C TRP A 249 2.91 -5.30 -6.89
N GLY A 250 3.36 -6.32 -7.63
CA GLY A 250 3.15 -7.71 -7.25
C GLY A 250 1.67 -8.05 -7.07
N GLN A 251 1.38 -9.07 -6.26
CA GLN A 251 0.02 -9.53 -5.94
C GLN A 251 -0.16 -9.68 -4.43
N LEU A 252 -1.42 -9.72 -3.97
CA LEU A 252 -1.73 -10.03 -2.58
C LEU A 252 -2.11 -11.51 -2.43
N PHE A 253 -1.39 -12.24 -1.59
CA PHE A 253 -1.60 -13.66 -1.33
C PHE A 253 -2.28 -13.92 0.01
N PHE A 254 -3.23 -14.84 -0.04
CA PHE A 254 -4.08 -15.29 1.06
C PHE A 254 -3.80 -16.80 1.28
N PRO A 255 -2.84 -17.16 2.15
CA PRO A 255 -2.38 -18.53 2.31
C PRO A 255 -3.42 -19.42 3.01
N ILE A 256 -3.37 -20.72 2.76
CA ILE A 256 -4.02 -21.73 3.61
C ILE A 256 -2.96 -22.62 4.28
N ARG A 257 -3.18 -23.01 5.53
CA ARG A 257 -2.20 -23.75 6.37
C ARG A 257 -1.95 -25.15 5.87
N TYR A 258 -3.00 -25.81 5.39
CA TYR A 258 -2.95 -27.18 4.89
C TYR A 258 -3.23 -27.16 3.40
N PRO A 259 -2.18 -27.15 2.54
CA PRO A 259 -2.37 -27.19 1.10
C PRO A 259 -3.18 -28.41 0.65
N VAL A 260 -4.01 -28.21 -0.36
CA VAL A 260 -4.98 -29.21 -0.82
C VAL A 260 -4.61 -29.66 -2.23
N THR A 261 -4.48 -30.97 -2.46
CA THR A 261 -4.32 -31.48 -3.83
C THR A 261 -5.65 -31.44 -4.55
N VAL A 262 -5.67 -30.81 -5.73
CA VAL A 262 -6.86 -30.64 -6.57
C VAL A 262 -6.59 -31.18 -7.97
N LYS A 263 -7.65 -31.62 -8.63
CA LYS A 263 -7.68 -32.08 -10.01
C LYS A 263 -8.53 -31.16 -10.86
N LYS A 264 -8.26 -31.16 -12.17
CA LYS A 264 -9.15 -30.51 -13.13
C LYS A 264 -10.59 -31.02 -12.97
N GLY A 265 -11.54 -30.10 -12.89
CA GLY A 265 -12.96 -30.37 -12.69
C GLY A 265 -13.40 -30.39 -11.22
N ASP A 266 -12.46 -30.38 -10.27
CA ASP A 266 -12.79 -30.24 -8.85
C ASP A 266 -13.50 -28.91 -8.58
N LEU A 267 -14.41 -28.96 -7.61
CA LEU A 267 -15.20 -27.83 -7.15
C LEU A 267 -14.71 -27.41 -5.76
N VAL A 268 -14.16 -26.20 -5.66
CA VAL A 268 -13.62 -25.66 -4.41
C VAL A 268 -14.49 -24.50 -3.95
N GLY A 269 -15.11 -24.60 -2.77
CA GLY A 269 -15.82 -23.49 -2.15
C GLY A 269 -14.85 -22.43 -1.68
N VAL A 270 -15.09 -21.16 -2.03
CA VAL A 270 -14.21 -20.05 -1.67
C VAL A 270 -15.01 -18.85 -1.17
N GLU A 271 -14.55 -18.29 -0.06
CA GLU A 271 -15.00 -16.98 0.44
C GLU A 271 -13.79 -16.02 0.47
N LEU A 272 -13.98 -14.78 0.03
CA LEU A 272 -12.99 -13.72 0.15
C LEU A 272 -13.71 -12.39 0.36
N HIS A 273 -13.41 -11.73 1.48
CA HIS A 273 -14.06 -10.49 1.87
C HIS A 273 -13.05 -9.48 2.41
N SER A 274 -13.18 -8.22 2.01
CA SER A 274 -12.46 -7.09 2.62
C SER A 274 -13.38 -6.29 3.54
N PHE A 275 -12.84 -5.79 4.66
CA PHE A 275 -13.54 -4.95 5.62
C PHE A 275 -12.66 -3.78 6.02
N GLN A 276 -13.19 -2.56 5.97
CA GLN A 276 -12.46 -1.40 6.49
C GLN A 276 -12.86 -1.12 7.94
N SER A 277 -11.85 -0.97 8.81
CA SER A 277 -12.05 -0.58 10.20
C SER A 277 -12.56 0.86 10.27
N ARG A 278 -13.70 1.08 10.92
CA ARG A 278 -14.25 2.43 11.14
C ARG A 278 -13.39 3.28 12.09
N TYR A 279 -12.58 2.64 12.93
CA TYR A 279 -11.77 3.33 13.94
C TYR A 279 -10.34 3.61 13.46
N SER A 280 -9.70 2.62 12.83
CA SER A 280 -8.31 2.73 12.39
C SER A 280 -8.14 3.02 10.89
N GLY A 281 -9.20 2.87 10.09
CA GLY A 281 -9.13 2.98 8.63
C GLY A 281 -8.49 1.76 7.94
N ASP A 282 -7.88 0.84 8.71
CA ASP A 282 -7.22 -0.35 8.18
C ASP A 282 -8.15 -1.22 7.35
N VAL A 283 -7.62 -1.76 6.26
CA VAL A 283 -8.27 -2.81 5.48
C VAL A 283 -7.92 -4.17 6.08
N ASN A 284 -8.94 -4.93 6.44
CA ASN A 284 -8.85 -6.31 6.90
C ASN A 284 -9.45 -7.25 5.86
N TYR A 285 -9.02 -8.51 5.90
CA TYR A 285 -9.54 -9.53 5.01
C TYR A 285 -10.01 -10.75 5.80
N ARG A 286 -11.01 -11.44 5.27
CA ARG A 286 -11.37 -12.81 5.63
C ARG A 286 -11.33 -13.65 4.37
N TRP A 287 -10.77 -14.85 4.45
CA TRP A 287 -10.83 -15.80 3.36
C TRP A 287 -11.01 -17.21 3.90
N SER A 288 -11.74 -18.02 3.13
CA SER A 288 -11.89 -19.43 3.44
C SER A 288 -11.88 -20.27 2.18
N VAL A 289 -11.45 -21.52 2.36
CA VAL A 289 -11.43 -22.56 1.31
C VAL A 289 -12.12 -23.79 1.90
N ASP A 290 -13.10 -24.32 1.19
CA ASP A 290 -13.79 -25.57 1.51
C ASP A 290 -13.62 -26.57 0.36
N PHE A 291 -13.06 -27.72 0.68
CA PHE A 291 -12.89 -28.82 -0.25
C PHE A 291 -12.99 -30.17 0.47
N ASN A 292 -13.75 -31.11 -0.10
CA ASN A 292 -13.96 -32.44 0.48
C ASN A 292 -14.36 -32.43 1.97
N ASN A 293 -15.31 -31.57 2.35
CA ASN A 293 -15.80 -31.38 3.72
C ASN A 293 -14.73 -30.88 4.70
N THR A 294 -13.64 -30.29 4.21
CA THR A 294 -12.60 -29.68 5.04
C THR A 294 -12.56 -28.18 4.74
N LYS A 295 -13.07 -27.37 5.68
CA LYS A 295 -13.02 -25.91 5.62
C LYS A 295 -11.81 -25.37 6.38
N GLN A 296 -11.07 -24.46 5.77
CA GLN A 296 -10.03 -23.65 6.39
C GLN A 296 -10.43 -22.18 6.31
N ASP A 297 -10.49 -21.47 7.44
CA ASP A 297 -10.98 -20.08 7.54
C ASP A 297 -9.93 -19.20 8.25
N TYR A 298 -9.70 -18.01 7.70
CA TYR A 298 -8.64 -17.10 8.11
C TYR A 298 -9.13 -15.67 8.07
N ASN A 299 -8.58 -14.83 8.94
CA ASN A 299 -8.86 -13.40 8.94
C ASN A 299 -7.69 -12.59 9.49
N THR A 300 -7.46 -11.41 8.90
CA THR A 300 -6.35 -10.54 9.30
C THR A 300 -6.52 -9.92 10.69
N PHE A 301 -7.73 -9.93 11.25
CA PHE A 301 -7.97 -9.43 12.59
C PHE A 301 -7.26 -10.29 13.65
N VAL A 302 -7.30 -11.62 13.51
CA VAL A 302 -6.62 -12.57 14.42
C VAL A 302 -5.10 -12.36 14.43
N SER A 303 -4.51 -12.00 13.29
CA SER A 303 -3.06 -11.83 13.18
C SER A 303 -2.49 -10.56 13.85
N ARG A 304 -3.36 -9.66 14.31
CA ARG A 304 -2.94 -8.40 14.93
C ARG A 304 -2.24 -8.71 16.26
N ILE A 305 -0.97 -8.36 16.32
CA ILE A 305 -0.20 -8.44 17.57
C ILE A 305 -0.72 -7.32 18.48
N GLY A 306 -1.68 -7.68 19.32
CA GLY A 306 -2.24 -6.82 20.35
C GLY A 306 -2.80 -7.73 21.42
N SER A 307 -2.34 -7.55 22.66
CA SER A 307 -2.94 -8.27 23.77
C SER A 307 -4.40 -7.80 23.94
N LYS A 308 -5.24 -8.58 24.63
CA LYS A 308 -6.63 -8.17 24.93
C LYS A 308 -6.67 -6.78 25.58
N GLU A 309 -5.61 -6.44 26.34
CA GLU A 309 -5.38 -5.13 26.94
C GLU A 309 -5.18 -4.01 25.90
N HIS A 310 -4.52 -4.28 24.77
CA HIS A 310 -4.39 -3.29 23.68
C HIS A 310 -5.74 -3.01 23.01
N LEU A 311 -6.57 -4.04 22.77
CA LEU A 311 -7.94 -3.85 22.27
C LEU A 311 -8.83 -3.13 23.29
N HIS A 312 -8.67 -3.42 24.59
CA HIS A 312 -9.34 -2.65 25.64
C HIS A 312 -8.90 -1.18 25.61
N GLN A 313 -7.61 -0.86 25.46
CA GLN A 313 -7.14 0.53 25.38
C GLN A 313 -7.75 1.33 24.22
N LEU A 314 -8.19 0.66 23.15
CA LEU A 314 -8.88 1.30 22.01
C LEU A 314 -10.38 1.56 22.26
N ASN A 315 -10.94 1.17 23.43
CA ASN A 315 -12.30 1.50 23.80
C ASN A 315 -12.44 3.03 24.01
N PRO A 316 -13.37 3.73 23.31
CA PRO A 316 -13.56 5.17 23.45
C PRO A 316 -13.83 5.66 24.89
N GLU A 317 -14.39 4.81 25.75
CA GLU A 317 -14.70 5.14 27.14
C GLU A 317 -13.49 5.03 28.09
N ASN A 318 -12.37 4.47 27.62
CA ASN A 318 -11.20 4.27 28.46
C ASN A 318 -10.35 5.54 28.54
N SER A 319 -9.87 5.85 29.76
CA SER A 319 -8.93 6.94 29.95
C SER A 319 -7.59 6.62 29.31
N ILE A 320 -7.15 7.44 28.36
CA ILE A 320 -5.86 7.29 27.69
C ILE A 320 -4.75 7.76 28.63
N ARG A 321 -3.74 6.92 28.87
CA ARG A 321 -2.55 7.25 29.66
C ARG A 321 -1.29 7.06 28.82
N LEU A 322 -0.43 8.07 28.80
CA LEU A 322 0.88 7.96 28.15
C LEU A 322 1.75 6.98 28.94
N ASN A 323 2.36 6.03 28.24
CA ASN A 323 3.46 5.24 28.78
C ASN A 323 4.74 6.09 28.88
N SER A 324 5.85 5.50 29.32
CA SER A 324 7.15 6.21 29.43
C SER A 324 7.51 6.93 28.13
N ASP A 325 7.34 6.25 27.00
CA ASP A 325 7.72 6.78 25.69
C ASP A 325 6.83 7.93 25.26
N GLY A 326 5.54 7.86 25.55
CA GLY A 326 4.58 8.95 25.35
C GLY A 326 4.88 10.16 26.23
N LEU A 327 5.32 9.95 27.47
CA LEU A 327 5.73 11.05 28.37
C LEU A 327 7.02 11.74 27.88
N ILE A 328 7.96 10.97 27.33
CA ILE A 328 9.17 11.50 26.67
C ILE A 328 8.77 12.32 25.44
N ALA A 329 7.95 11.77 24.55
CA ALA A 329 7.46 12.48 23.36
C ALA A 329 6.73 13.77 23.73
N ARG A 330 5.86 13.74 24.76
CA ARG A 330 5.19 14.95 25.28
C ARG A 330 6.19 15.99 25.78
N THR A 331 7.26 15.57 26.47
CA THR A 331 8.31 16.48 26.93
C THR A 331 9.00 17.16 25.74
N ILE A 332 9.31 16.40 24.69
CA ILE A 332 9.89 16.92 23.44
C ILE A 332 8.94 17.94 22.78
N PHE A 333 7.65 17.61 22.63
CA PHE A 333 6.67 18.52 22.05
C PHE A 333 6.47 19.81 22.85
N ASN A 334 6.50 19.74 24.18
CA ASN A 334 6.42 20.93 25.03
C ASN A 334 7.63 21.84 24.81
N HIS A 335 8.84 21.29 24.75
CA HIS A 335 10.06 22.07 24.49
C HIS A 335 10.07 22.68 23.09
N ILE A 336 9.54 21.97 22.07
CA ILE A 336 9.35 22.52 20.72
C ILE A 336 8.41 23.72 20.74
N ARG A 337 7.27 23.60 21.44
CA ARG A 337 6.32 24.71 21.61
C ARG A 337 6.96 25.92 22.31
N GLU A 338 7.92 25.66 23.19
CA GLU A 338 8.71 26.66 23.91
C GLU A 338 9.92 27.17 23.10
N ASN A 339 10.07 26.76 21.83
CA ASN A 339 11.17 27.11 20.94
C ASN A 339 12.56 26.76 21.49
N MET A 340 12.67 25.71 22.30
CA MET A 340 13.96 25.23 22.80
C MET A 340 14.79 24.60 21.67
N THR A 341 16.11 24.71 21.77
CA THR A 341 17.02 24.04 20.82
C THR A 341 17.02 22.53 21.03
N PHE A 342 17.44 21.78 20.00
CA PHE A 342 17.67 20.33 20.09
C PHE A 342 18.61 19.98 21.27
N GLN A 343 19.69 20.74 21.42
CA GLN A 343 20.67 20.59 22.49
C GLN A 343 20.03 20.77 23.87
N ALA A 344 19.30 21.87 24.09
CA ALA A 344 18.67 22.15 25.38
C ALA A 344 17.57 21.13 25.71
N THR A 345 16.85 20.66 24.69
CA THR A 345 15.87 19.58 24.83
C THR A 345 16.54 18.27 25.22
N ALA A 346 17.68 17.93 24.60
CA ALA A 346 18.44 16.72 24.89
C ALA A 346 18.98 16.73 26.34
N GLU A 347 19.57 17.84 26.78
CA GLU A 347 20.03 18.01 28.16
C GLU A 347 18.89 17.86 29.17
N ALA A 348 17.71 18.42 28.87
CA ALA A 348 16.55 18.28 29.72
C ALA A 348 16.02 16.83 29.76
N LEU A 349 16.07 16.09 28.66
CA LEU A 349 15.76 14.66 28.64
C LEU A 349 16.75 13.84 29.46
N CYS A 350 18.06 14.10 29.35
CA CYS A 350 19.08 13.44 30.18
C CYS A 350 18.85 13.70 31.67
N ARG A 351 18.51 14.94 32.06
CA ARG A 351 18.19 15.26 33.47
C ARG A 351 16.94 14.54 33.96
N LYS A 352 15.90 14.45 33.12
CA LYS A 352 14.58 13.93 33.51
C LYS A 352 14.45 12.41 33.42
N TYR A 353 15.19 11.78 32.50
CA TYR A 353 15.16 10.35 32.21
C TYR A 353 16.58 9.77 32.10
N PRO A 354 17.42 9.90 33.14
CA PRO A 354 18.86 9.58 33.07
C PRO A 354 19.15 8.11 32.73
N THR A 355 18.28 7.17 33.12
CA THR A 355 18.43 5.75 32.78
C THR A 355 18.18 5.47 31.29
N GLN A 356 17.27 6.24 30.66
CA GLN A 356 16.91 6.07 29.26
C GLN A 356 17.81 6.89 28.33
N PHE A 357 18.31 8.03 28.80
CA PHE A 357 19.22 8.91 28.08
C PHE A 357 20.45 9.25 28.92
N PRO A 358 21.38 8.30 29.13
CA PRO A 358 22.63 8.57 29.85
C PRO A 358 23.57 9.53 29.11
N THR A 359 23.34 9.77 27.82
CA THR A 359 24.14 10.68 26.97
C THR A 359 23.26 11.62 26.15
N ILE A 360 23.81 12.79 25.80
CA ILE A 360 23.13 13.79 24.97
C ILE A 360 22.85 13.22 23.57
N GLU A 361 23.79 12.43 23.04
CA GLU A 361 23.69 11.80 21.72
C GLU A 361 22.46 10.88 21.64
N GLN A 362 22.20 10.06 22.67
CA GLN A 362 21.02 9.20 22.71
C GLN A 362 19.71 9.99 22.83
N ALA A 363 19.71 11.07 23.62
CA ALA A 363 18.57 11.97 23.69
C ALA A 363 18.30 12.66 22.34
N LEU A 364 19.34 13.11 21.64
CA LEU A 364 19.23 13.67 20.29
C LEU A 364 18.68 12.66 19.29
N VAL A 365 19.17 11.41 19.28
CA VAL A 365 18.61 10.33 18.44
C VAL A 365 17.11 10.16 18.70
N ARG A 366 16.68 10.18 19.97
CA ARG A 366 15.25 10.09 20.29
C ARG A 366 14.48 11.32 19.82
N ILE A 367 15.02 12.52 19.99
CA ILE A 367 14.40 13.77 19.51
C ILE A 367 14.21 13.70 18.00
N TYR A 368 15.25 13.33 17.24
CA TYR A 368 15.15 13.14 15.79
C TYR A 368 14.15 12.05 15.41
N ALA A 369 14.09 10.94 16.13
CA ALA A 369 13.11 9.89 15.87
C ALA A 369 11.66 10.34 16.10
N VAL A 370 11.41 11.12 17.16
CA VAL A 370 10.08 11.69 17.42
C VAL A 370 9.73 12.75 16.38
N LEU A 371 10.69 13.62 16.05
CA LEU A 371 10.50 14.73 15.14
C LEU A 371 10.42 14.33 13.67
N GLY A 372 11.11 13.26 13.25
CA GLY A 372 11.09 12.79 11.86
C GLY A 372 9.70 12.40 11.34
N HIS A 373 8.69 12.36 12.22
CA HIS A 373 7.27 12.19 11.85
C HIS A 373 6.50 13.51 11.67
N TYR A 374 7.07 14.65 12.02
CA TYR A 374 6.37 15.94 12.12
C TYR A 374 7.12 17.15 11.52
N ILE A 375 8.42 17.04 11.19
CA ILE A 375 9.22 18.11 10.57
C ILE A 375 9.90 17.67 9.28
#